data_AF-A0A840VGN1-F1
#
_entry.id   AF-A0A840VGN1-F1
#
_cell.length_a   1.000
_cell.length_b   1.000
_cell.length_c   1.000
_cell.angle_alpha   90.00
_cell.angle_beta   90.00
_cell.angle_gamma   90.00
#
_symmetry.space_group_name_H-M   'P 1'
#
loop_
_entity.id
_entity.type
_entity.pdbx_description
1 polymer ?
#
loop_
_entity_poly.entity_id
_entity_poly.type
_entity_poly.pdbx_seq_one_letter_code
_entity_poly.pdbx_strand_id
1 'polypeptide(L)'
;MKSPLACLLAFGALAATSSAAGYTNYIRQVMLETTPEIHWDLENVAAKGEGISPAALSLSGSRYELWTVKNADTSGTSAVSYLLDTAFVSAYSPAAEIVIHTLDPDGGDIPRTRVDQPFSVDVTVSGLLTGDDAPAASKSVRLLHHTQSYGDTYGENVDRSQANLFDQRVIESNGVTTLEYEMTNLTGADLTQVRGEERFSVYTHSENGALDEQLASRFVKVWPLTRVQILGLEWGETYRFEMPQVTIEVDDMYPKSYTYTQIYKGAPSLGTVGTKIPQAQKQIDQSKPLSRTWVIGNLGSLIDEDGQWTLEVVTETVFGVERLALMTFEVDRSLEVRSLLSTLE
;
A
#
# COMPACT_ATOMS: atom_id res chain seq x y z
N MET A 1 -24.43 -39.41 23.65
CA MET A 1 -25.15 -38.12 23.65
C MET A 1 -24.27 -37.11 24.36
N LYS A 2 -23.48 -36.33 23.60
CA LYS A 2 -22.58 -35.32 24.15
C LYS A 2 -23.34 -33.97 24.21
N SER A 3 -23.19 -33.26 25.32
CA SER A 3 -23.79 -31.95 25.59
C SER A 3 -23.50 -30.96 24.46
N PRO A 4 -24.45 -30.09 24.06
CA PRO A 4 -24.12 -28.96 23.20
C PRO A 4 -23.17 -28.04 23.95
N LEU A 5 -21.97 -27.87 23.41
CA LEU A 5 -20.98 -26.91 23.89
C LEU A 5 -21.46 -25.52 23.45
N ALA A 6 -21.93 -24.71 24.41
CA ALA A 6 -22.24 -23.31 24.15
C ALA A 6 -20.92 -22.58 23.86
N CYS A 7 -20.70 -22.19 22.60
CA CYS A 7 -19.53 -21.42 22.21
C CYS A 7 -19.86 -19.93 22.35
N LEU A 8 -19.19 -19.25 23.29
CA LEU A 8 -19.33 -17.80 23.51
C LEU A 8 -18.45 -17.09 22.47
N LEU A 9 -19.06 -16.42 21.49
CA LEU A 9 -18.33 -15.62 20.49
C LEU A 9 -18.09 -14.21 21.03
N ALA A 10 -16.83 -13.86 21.29
CA ALA A 10 -16.41 -12.50 21.56
C ALA A 10 -15.90 -11.87 20.26
N PHE A 11 -16.71 -11.03 19.61
CA PHE A 11 -16.24 -10.20 18.51
C PHE A 11 -15.32 -9.10 19.06
N GLY A 12 -14.12 -8.97 18.48
CA GLY A 12 -13.20 -7.88 18.78
C GLY A 12 -13.89 -6.54 18.56
N ALA A 13 -13.78 -5.64 19.53
CA ALA A 13 -14.49 -4.37 19.57
C ALA A 13 -14.02 -3.39 18.49
N LEU A 14 -14.46 -3.57 17.25
CA LEU A 14 -14.66 -2.44 16.35
C LEU A 14 -15.94 -1.75 16.79
N ALA A 15 -15.81 -0.49 17.20
CA ALA A 15 -16.94 0.31 17.64
C ALA A 15 -17.89 0.55 16.46
N ALA A 16 -18.88 -0.32 16.28
CA ALA A 16 -20.09 0.11 15.60
C ALA A 16 -20.66 1.25 16.47
N THR A 17 -20.80 2.41 15.86
CA THR A 17 -21.55 3.52 16.43
C THR A 17 -22.97 3.03 16.68
N SER A 18 -23.55 3.45 17.81
CA SER A 18 -24.98 3.27 18.12
C SER A 18 -25.82 3.44 16.86
N SER A 19 -26.81 2.56 16.63
CA SER A 19 -27.84 2.67 15.57
C SER A 19 -28.05 4.13 15.19
N ALA A 20 -27.39 4.56 14.12
CA ALA A 20 -27.59 5.90 13.59
C ALA A 20 -29.02 5.91 13.06
N ALA A 21 -29.78 6.98 13.34
CA ALA A 21 -31.16 7.10 12.86
C ALA A 21 -31.20 6.79 11.36
N GLY A 22 -31.87 5.68 10.99
CA GLY A 22 -31.94 5.19 9.61
C GLY A 22 -31.10 3.95 9.27
N TYR A 23 -30.46 3.28 10.23
CA TYR A 23 -29.76 2.00 9.99
C TYR A 23 -30.21 0.90 10.95
N THR A 24 -30.33 -0.32 10.41
CA THR A 24 -30.66 -1.55 11.15
C THR A 24 -29.56 -2.59 10.92
N ASN A 25 -29.03 -3.18 11.99
CA ASN A 25 -27.98 -4.19 11.89
C ASN A 25 -28.54 -5.59 12.11
N TYR A 26 -27.98 -6.58 11.44
CA TYR A 26 -28.26 -7.99 11.67
C TYR A 26 -27.00 -8.84 11.49
N ILE A 27 -26.96 -10.00 12.13
CA ILE A 27 -25.90 -10.99 11.91
C ILE A 27 -26.53 -12.17 11.19
N ARG A 28 -25.96 -12.57 10.05
CA ARG A 28 -26.38 -13.74 9.30
C ARG A 28 -25.43 -14.90 9.56
N GLN A 29 -25.93 -16.02 10.06
CA GLN A 29 -25.23 -17.29 10.05
C GLN A 29 -25.50 -18.01 8.74
N VAL A 30 -24.46 -18.41 8.03
CA VAL A 30 -24.50 -19.22 6.79
C VAL A 30 -23.92 -20.61 7.10
N MET A 31 -24.73 -21.65 6.93
CA MET A 31 -24.28 -23.04 7.04
C MET A 31 -23.78 -23.54 5.68
N LEU A 32 -22.49 -23.90 5.64
CA LEU A 32 -21.78 -24.27 4.40
C LEU A 32 -21.95 -25.74 3.99
N GLU A 33 -22.60 -26.56 4.81
CA GLU A 33 -22.77 -28.00 4.54
C GLU A 33 -23.98 -28.34 3.67
N THR A 34 -24.85 -27.37 3.41
CA THR A 34 -26.13 -27.60 2.75
C THR A 34 -26.16 -26.91 1.40
N THR A 35 -26.63 -27.62 0.37
CA THR A 35 -26.97 -27.03 -0.93
C THR A 35 -28.50 -27.14 -1.12
N PRO A 36 -29.27 -26.04 -1.19
CA PRO A 36 -28.84 -24.64 -1.06
C PRO A 36 -28.36 -24.28 0.36
N GLU A 37 -27.55 -23.21 0.46
CA GLU A 37 -27.09 -22.66 1.73
C GLU A 37 -28.29 -22.34 2.63
N ILE A 38 -28.23 -22.73 3.90
CA ILE A 38 -29.24 -22.35 4.89
C ILE A 38 -28.68 -21.17 5.68
N HIS A 39 -29.51 -20.13 5.80
CA HIS A 39 -29.17 -18.88 6.46
C HIS A 39 -30.09 -18.67 7.67
N TRP A 40 -29.54 -18.18 8.77
CA TRP A 40 -30.31 -17.68 9.92
C TRP A 40 -29.88 -16.27 10.26
N ASP A 41 -30.85 -15.38 10.38
CA ASP A 41 -30.59 -13.98 10.70
C ASP A 41 -30.92 -13.71 12.18
N LEU A 42 -29.96 -13.16 12.91
CA LEU A 42 -30.18 -12.50 14.19
C LEU A 42 -30.44 -11.03 13.90
N GLU A 43 -31.70 -10.61 13.99
CA GLU A 43 -32.13 -9.24 13.66
C GLU A 43 -31.91 -8.26 14.82
N ASN A 44 -31.91 -6.96 14.49
CA ASN A 44 -31.89 -5.85 15.45
C ASN A 44 -30.71 -5.90 16.42
N VAL A 45 -29.54 -6.28 15.91
CA VAL A 45 -28.35 -6.44 16.73
C VAL A 45 -27.85 -5.06 17.15
N ALA A 46 -27.68 -4.88 18.46
CA ALA A 46 -27.11 -3.66 19.00
C ALA A 46 -25.67 -3.47 18.49
N ALA A 47 -25.22 -2.21 18.42
CA ALA A 47 -23.87 -1.90 17.93
C ALA A 47 -22.74 -2.51 18.79
N LYS A 48 -23.05 -2.92 20.02
CA LYS A 48 -22.20 -3.73 20.88
C LYS A 48 -23.08 -4.71 21.66
N GLY A 49 -22.58 -5.91 21.90
CA GLY A 49 -23.28 -6.91 22.70
C GLY A 49 -22.76 -8.31 22.44
N GLU A 50 -23.44 -9.27 23.04
CA GLU A 50 -23.24 -10.71 22.85
C GLU A 50 -24.57 -11.36 22.49
N GLY A 51 -24.53 -12.44 21.72
CA GLY A 51 -25.71 -13.16 21.27
C GLY A 51 -25.40 -14.64 21.08
N ILE A 52 -26.40 -15.49 21.34
CA ILE A 52 -26.28 -16.92 21.10
C ILE A 52 -26.60 -17.18 19.63
N SER A 53 -25.77 -18.02 18.98
CA SER A 53 -25.99 -18.46 17.61
C SER A 53 -27.39 -19.07 17.45
N PRO A 54 -28.17 -18.66 16.43
CA PRO A 54 -29.54 -19.16 16.23
C PRO A 54 -29.59 -20.64 15.85
N ALA A 55 -28.54 -21.16 15.21
CA ALA A 55 -28.37 -22.58 14.93
C ALA A 55 -27.05 -23.12 15.49
N ALA A 56 -27.02 -24.44 15.68
CA ALA A 56 -25.79 -25.14 16.03
C ALA A 56 -24.74 -24.96 14.92
N LEU A 57 -23.47 -24.99 15.29
CA LEU A 57 -22.39 -25.03 14.31
C LEU A 57 -22.46 -26.34 13.54
N SER A 58 -22.31 -26.24 12.22
CA SER A 58 -22.11 -27.41 11.38
C SER A 58 -20.71 -28.02 11.65
N LEU A 59 -20.50 -29.27 11.24
CA LEU A 59 -19.22 -29.96 11.44
C LEU A 59 -18.07 -29.27 10.66
N SER A 60 -18.39 -28.80 9.45
CA SER A 60 -17.51 -28.02 8.58
C SER A 60 -17.36 -26.59 9.05
N GLY A 61 -18.32 -26.04 9.81
CA GLY A 61 -18.31 -24.68 10.34
C GLY A 61 -19.38 -23.77 9.70
N SER A 62 -19.65 -22.66 10.36
CA SER A 62 -20.59 -21.64 9.92
C SER A 62 -19.89 -20.30 9.74
N ARG A 63 -20.20 -19.61 8.63
CA ARG A 63 -19.78 -18.22 8.41
C ARG A 63 -20.82 -17.30 9.03
N TYR A 64 -20.37 -16.33 9.81
CA TYR A 64 -21.17 -15.27 10.38
C TYR A 64 -20.85 -13.98 9.66
N GLU A 65 -21.87 -13.30 9.17
CA GLU A 65 -21.74 -12.07 8.40
C GLU A 65 -22.46 -10.96 9.15
N LEU A 66 -21.74 -9.90 9.52
CA LEU A 66 -22.34 -8.71 10.11
C LEU A 66 -22.80 -7.78 9.00
N TRP A 67 -24.09 -7.50 8.95
CA TRP A 67 -24.71 -6.64 7.94
C TRP A 67 -25.33 -5.41 8.58
N THR A 68 -25.35 -4.31 7.83
CA THR A 68 -26.19 -3.15 8.12
C THR A 68 -27.06 -2.81 6.92
N VAL A 69 -28.32 -2.48 7.17
CA VAL A 69 -29.27 -2.02 6.18
C VAL A 69 -29.49 -0.54 6.44
N LYS A 70 -29.21 0.29 5.43
CA LYS A 70 -29.74 1.65 5.40
C LYS A 70 -31.24 1.56 5.13
N ASN A 71 -32.04 1.95 6.12
CA ASN A 71 -33.49 1.96 6.01
C ASN A 71 -33.93 2.90 4.88
N ALA A 72 -35.00 2.52 4.19
CA ALA A 72 -35.59 3.40 3.18
C ALA A 72 -36.02 4.72 3.83
N ASP A 73 -35.71 5.83 3.18
CA ASP A 73 -36.14 7.15 3.63
C ASP A 73 -37.42 7.60 2.91
N THR A 74 -38.08 8.62 3.45
CA THR A 74 -39.30 9.19 2.86
C THR A 74 -39.05 9.95 1.56
N SER A 75 -37.81 10.04 1.07
CA SER A 75 -37.45 10.67 -0.21
C SER A 75 -37.40 9.67 -1.37
N GLY A 76 -37.72 8.40 -1.13
CA GLY A 76 -37.81 7.36 -2.16
C GLY A 76 -36.51 6.56 -2.37
N THR A 77 -35.52 6.71 -1.48
CA THR A 77 -34.30 5.90 -1.52
C THR A 77 -34.62 4.47 -1.07
N SER A 78 -34.39 3.48 -1.93
CA SER A 78 -34.52 2.05 -1.58
C SER A 78 -33.56 1.67 -0.46
N ALA A 79 -33.94 0.69 0.36
CA ALA A 79 -33.05 0.13 1.36
C ALA A 79 -31.82 -0.51 0.69
N VAL A 80 -30.63 -0.24 1.22
CA VAL A 80 -29.35 -0.78 0.72
C VAL A 80 -28.66 -1.54 1.86
N SER A 81 -28.24 -2.78 1.58
CA SER A 81 -27.50 -3.61 2.53
C SER A 81 -26.00 -3.48 2.31
N TYR A 82 -25.25 -3.41 3.40
CA TYR A 82 -23.78 -3.35 3.42
C TYR A 82 -23.27 -4.45 4.33
N LEU A 83 -22.38 -5.29 3.80
CA LEU A 83 -21.62 -6.25 4.60
C LEU A 83 -20.52 -5.50 5.34
N LEU A 84 -20.51 -5.57 6.66
CA LEU A 84 -19.55 -4.88 7.52
C LEU A 84 -18.37 -5.77 7.91
N ASP A 85 -18.63 -7.03 8.24
CA ASP A 85 -17.60 -7.97 8.69
C ASP A 85 -18.03 -9.43 8.45
N THR A 86 -17.06 -10.34 8.43
CA THR A 86 -17.30 -11.78 8.36
C THR A 86 -16.37 -12.54 9.31
N ALA A 87 -16.91 -13.55 9.98
CA ALA A 87 -16.15 -14.46 10.83
C ALA A 87 -16.55 -15.90 10.54
N PHE A 88 -15.57 -16.77 10.34
CA PHE A 88 -15.81 -18.20 10.19
C PHE A 88 -15.56 -18.91 11.52
N VAL A 89 -16.50 -19.74 11.94
CA VAL A 89 -16.44 -20.48 13.20
C VAL A 89 -16.69 -21.95 12.93
N SER A 90 -15.77 -22.80 13.35
CA SER A 90 -15.88 -24.25 13.21
C SER A 90 -15.34 -24.93 14.45
N ALA A 91 -15.80 -26.15 14.73
CA ALA A 91 -15.26 -26.97 15.80
C ALA A 91 -13.81 -27.44 15.53
N TYR A 92 -13.41 -27.45 14.26
CA TYR A 92 -12.12 -28.00 13.82
C TYR A 92 -11.36 -27.09 12.85
N SER A 93 -11.78 -25.83 12.67
CA SER A 93 -11.04 -24.92 11.81
C SER A 93 -9.78 -24.43 12.51
N PRO A 94 -8.63 -24.47 11.85
CA PRO A 94 -7.45 -23.76 12.33
C PRO A 94 -7.70 -22.26 12.32
N ALA A 95 -6.89 -21.54 13.08
CA ALA A 95 -6.79 -20.09 13.03
C ALA A 95 -5.51 -19.69 12.30
N ALA A 96 -5.59 -18.59 11.55
CA ALA A 96 -4.46 -18.02 10.84
C ALA A 96 -4.34 -16.52 11.15
N GLU A 97 -3.11 -16.03 11.19
CA GLU A 97 -2.78 -14.61 11.28
C GLU A 97 -1.71 -14.29 10.24
N ILE A 98 -1.82 -13.12 9.63
CA ILE A 98 -0.84 -12.62 8.66
C ILE A 98 -0.33 -11.27 9.18
N VAL A 99 0.99 -11.15 9.31
CA VAL A 99 1.68 -9.90 9.61
C VAL A 99 2.65 -9.61 8.48
N ILE A 100 2.58 -8.40 7.93
CA ILE A 100 3.50 -7.97 6.87
C ILE A 100 4.44 -6.92 7.46
N HIS A 101 5.74 -7.16 7.32
CA HIS A 101 6.80 -6.27 7.77
C HIS A 101 7.40 -5.55 6.58
N THR A 102 7.45 -4.23 6.63
CA THR A 102 8.11 -3.39 5.62
C THR A 102 9.07 -2.44 6.31
N LEU A 103 9.97 -1.83 5.54
CA LEU A 103 10.87 -0.78 6.04
C LEU A 103 10.15 0.56 6.30
N ASP A 104 8.88 0.69 5.93
CA ASP A 104 8.09 1.90 6.16
C ASP A 104 7.23 1.76 7.42
N PRO A 105 7.63 2.34 8.56
CA PRO A 105 6.88 2.23 9.82
C PRO A 105 5.58 3.05 9.82
N ASP A 106 5.38 3.85 8.78
CA ASP A 106 4.42 4.95 8.71
C ASP A 106 3.22 4.63 7.79
N GLY A 107 3.12 3.38 7.30
CA GLY A 107 2.05 2.88 6.44
C GLY A 107 0.64 2.94 7.04
N GLY A 108 0.52 3.15 8.35
CA GLY A 108 -0.75 3.08 9.06
C GLY A 108 -1.28 1.65 9.10
N ASP A 109 -2.59 1.47 8.99
CA ASP A 109 -3.23 0.14 9.08
C ASP A 109 -2.91 -0.79 7.90
N ILE A 110 -2.45 -0.23 6.77
CA ILE A 110 -2.09 -0.98 5.58
C ILE A 110 -0.59 -0.76 5.31
N PRO A 111 0.25 -1.80 5.50
CA PRO A 111 1.67 -1.72 5.21
C PRO A 111 1.94 -1.26 3.78
N ARG A 112 3.01 -0.49 3.61
CA ARG A 112 3.45 0.01 2.31
C ARG A 112 4.95 -0.21 2.14
N THR A 113 5.37 -0.38 0.90
CA THR A 113 6.77 -0.51 0.49
C THR A 113 6.98 0.21 -0.84
N ARG A 114 8.23 0.29 -1.28
CA ARG A 114 8.61 0.78 -2.62
C ARG A 114 9.04 -0.42 -3.47
N VAL A 115 8.93 -0.32 -4.80
CA VAL A 115 9.19 -1.47 -5.73
C VAL A 115 10.54 -2.15 -5.53
N ASP A 116 11.54 -1.41 -5.07
CA ASP A 116 12.94 -1.80 -4.87
C ASP A 116 13.27 -2.09 -3.39
N GLN A 117 12.28 -2.09 -2.50
CA GLN A 117 12.48 -2.29 -1.07
C GLN A 117 11.93 -3.66 -0.63
N PRO A 118 12.71 -4.42 0.16
CA PRO A 118 12.30 -5.73 0.61
C PRO A 118 11.14 -5.64 1.61
N PHE A 119 10.39 -6.73 1.72
CA PHE A 119 9.38 -6.93 2.75
C PHE A 119 9.29 -8.41 3.12
N SER A 120 8.73 -8.71 4.29
CA SER A 120 8.48 -10.08 4.71
C SER A 120 7.05 -10.29 5.20
N VAL A 121 6.59 -11.53 5.14
CA VAL A 121 5.25 -11.93 5.53
C VAL A 121 5.35 -13.09 6.50
N ASP A 122 4.92 -12.87 7.73
CA ASP A 122 4.76 -13.91 8.71
C ASP A 122 3.32 -14.45 8.65
N VAL A 123 3.21 -15.74 8.37
CA VAL A 123 1.93 -16.46 8.43
C VAL A 123 1.98 -17.38 9.64
N THR A 124 1.19 -17.03 10.66
CA THR A 124 1.05 -17.84 11.87
C THR A 124 -0.18 -18.72 11.72
N VAL A 125 -0.02 -20.04 11.82
CA VAL A 125 -1.12 -21.01 11.81
C VAL A 125 -1.18 -21.73 13.14
N SER A 126 -2.38 -21.87 13.68
CA SER A 126 -2.63 -22.60 14.93
C SER A 126 -3.90 -23.45 14.82
N GLY A 127 -4.02 -24.48 15.67
CA GLY A 127 -5.20 -25.34 15.70
C GLY A 127 -5.23 -26.45 14.63
N LEU A 128 -4.15 -26.65 13.87
CA LEU A 128 -4.03 -27.83 13.00
C LEU A 128 -3.92 -29.11 13.83
N LEU A 129 -4.60 -30.16 13.38
CA LEU A 129 -4.68 -31.47 14.01
C LEU A 129 -3.82 -32.49 13.24
N THR A 130 -3.16 -33.40 13.98
CA THR A 130 -2.17 -34.35 13.43
C THR A 130 -2.61 -35.82 13.49
N GLY A 131 -3.90 -36.11 13.28
CA GLY A 131 -4.45 -37.47 13.34
C GLY A 131 -5.10 -37.91 12.04
N ASP A 132 -5.00 -39.20 11.70
CA ASP A 132 -5.60 -39.74 10.46
C ASP A 132 -7.12 -39.57 10.43
N ASP A 133 -7.78 -39.68 11.58
CA ASP A 133 -9.23 -39.51 11.73
C ASP A 133 -9.71 -38.05 11.75
N ALA A 134 -8.79 -37.07 11.75
CA ALA A 134 -9.17 -35.67 11.75
C ALA A 134 -9.72 -35.25 10.36
N PRO A 135 -10.67 -34.31 10.28
CA PRO A 135 -11.13 -33.77 8.99
C PRO A 135 -9.98 -33.12 8.22
N ALA A 136 -9.95 -33.23 6.89
CA ALA A 136 -8.89 -32.65 6.06
C ALA A 136 -8.71 -31.13 6.27
N ALA A 137 -9.81 -30.39 6.43
CA ALA A 137 -9.82 -28.95 6.73
C ALA A 137 -9.17 -28.57 8.06
N SER A 138 -8.93 -29.55 8.94
CA SER A 138 -8.21 -29.37 10.19
C SER A 138 -6.73 -29.76 10.12
N LYS A 139 -6.27 -30.39 9.02
CA LYS A 139 -4.89 -30.87 8.87
C LYS A 139 -3.99 -29.88 8.16
N SER A 140 -4.55 -29.03 7.31
CA SER A 140 -3.80 -28.01 6.60
C SER A 140 -4.61 -26.77 6.27
N VAL A 141 -3.91 -25.69 5.93
CA VAL A 141 -4.47 -24.48 5.34
C VAL A 141 -3.80 -24.19 4.01
N ARG A 142 -4.50 -23.47 3.14
CA ARG A 142 -3.98 -23.02 1.86
C ARG A 142 -3.67 -21.53 1.91
N LEU A 143 -2.40 -21.18 1.70
CA LEU A 143 -1.96 -19.80 1.51
C LEU A 143 -1.99 -19.47 0.02
N LEU A 144 -2.66 -18.38 -0.34
CA LEU A 144 -2.68 -17.81 -1.67
C LEU A 144 -2.01 -16.44 -1.65
N HIS A 145 -1.13 -16.20 -2.60
CA HIS A 145 -0.47 -14.91 -2.83
C HIS A 145 -0.92 -14.37 -4.18
N HIS A 146 -1.64 -13.26 -4.16
CA HIS A 146 -2.12 -12.57 -5.35
C HIS A 146 -1.39 -11.25 -5.55
N THR A 147 -1.19 -10.87 -6.81
CA THR A 147 -0.63 -9.58 -7.21
C THR A 147 -1.64 -8.82 -8.06
N GLN A 148 -1.74 -7.52 -7.87
CA GLN A 148 -2.63 -6.67 -8.64
C GLN A 148 -2.04 -5.29 -8.87
N SER A 149 -1.94 -4.91 -10.16
CA SER A 149 -1.54 -3.55 -10.55
C SER A 149 -2.68 -2.56 -10.34
N TYR A 150 -2.34 -1.33 -9.95
CA TYR A 150 -3.29 -0.21 -9.92
C TYR A 150 -3.38 0.55 -11.26
N GLY A 151 -2.62 0.11 -12.28
CA GLY A 151 -2.48 0.85 -13.53
C GLY A 151 -1.93 2.25 -13.27
N ASP A 152 -2.59 3.26 -13.81
CA ASP A 152 -2.20 4.68 -13.67
C ASP A 152 -2.76 5.34 -12.38
N THR A 153 -3.39 4.57 -11.48
CA THR A 153 -4.02 5.07 -10.26
C THR A 153 -3.22 4.70 -8.99
N TYR A 154 -3.70 5.13 -7.82
CA TYR A 154 -3.06 4.87 -6.52
C TYR A 154 -3.93 3.99 -5.62
N GLY A 155 -4.66 3.05 -6.23
CA GLY A 155 -5.45 2.04 -5.54
C GLY A 155 -6.87 2.48 -5.20
N GLU A 156 -7.41 3.49 -5.88
CA GLU A 156 -8.82 3.85 -5.79
C GLU A 156 -9.70 2.79 -6.50
N ASN A 157 -10.73 2.29 -5.81
CA ASN A 157 -11.76 1.40 -6.40
C ASN A 157 -11.22 0.13 -7.09
N VAL A 158 -10.14 -0.44 -6.56
CA VAL A 158 -9.52 -1.67 -7.09
C VAL A 158 -10.51 -2.83 -7.03
N ASP A 159 -10.83 -3.39 -8.19
CA ASP A 159 -11.60 -4.63 -8.30
C ASP A 159 -10.69 -5.83 -8.03
N ARG A 160 -10.68 -6.29 -6.78
CA ARG A 160 -9.83 -7.40 -6.32
C ARG A 160 -10.19 -8.77 -6.87
N SER A 161 -11.27 -8.88 -7.66
CA SER A 161 -11.58 -10.08 -8.42
C SER A 161 -10.67 -10.26 -9.65
N GLN A 162 -10.01 -9.19 -10.10
CA GLN A 162 -9.08 -9.19 -11.23
C GLN A 162 -7.62 -9.43 -10.82
N ALA A 163 -7.36 -9.76 -9.55
CA ALA A 163 -6.01 -10.04 -9.07
C ALA A 163 -5.46 -11.34 -9.68
N ASN A 164 -4.17 -11.35 -10.02
CA ASN A 164 -3.50 -12.54 -10.54
C ASN A 164 -3.01 -13.40 -9.39
N LEU A 165 -3.27 -14.71 -9.43
CA LEU A 165 -2.63 -15.64 -8.50
C LEU A 165 -1.15 -15.78 -8.89
N PHE A 166 -0.25 -15.40 -7.98
CA PHE A 166 1.19 -15.50 -8.16
C PHE A 166 1.76 -16.80 -7.60
N ASP A 167 1.41 -17.13 -6.35
CA ASP A 167 1.88 -18.34 -5.68
C ASP A 167 0.76 -18.94 -4.80
N GLN A 168 0.83 -20.24 -4.59
CA GLN A 168 -0.02 -20.95 -3.64
C GLN A 168 0.76 -22.03 -2.90
N ARG A 169 0.49 -22.18 -1.60
CA ARG A 169 1.17 -23.16 -0.75
C ARG A 169 0.19 -23.80 0.22
N VAL A 170 0.50 -25.01 0.65
CA VAL A 170 -0.20 -25.70 1.73
C VAL A 170 0.68 -25.66 2.97
N ILE A 171 0.10 -25.26 4.11
CA ILE A 171 0.77 -25.25 5.41
C ILE A 171 0.13 -26.37 6.24
N GLU A 172 0.95 -27.36 6.61
CA GLU A 172 0.51 -28.59 7.30
C GLU A 172 0.98 -28.66 8.77
N SER A 173 1.58 -27.59 9.27
CA SER A 173 2.11 -27.53 10.63
C SER A 173 1.74 -26.23 11.33
N ASN A 174 1.46 -26.33 12.63
CA ASN A 174 1.26 -25.17 13.48
C ASN A 174 2.61 -24.43 13.66
N GLY A 175 2.54 -23.11 13.76
CA GLY A 175 3.71 -22.26 13.95
C GLY A 175 3.73 -21.08 12.98
N VAL A 176 4.89 -20.42 12.91
CA VAL A 176 5.14 -19.29 12.02
C VAL A 176 5.87 -19.76 10.79
N THR A 177 5.36 -19.40 9.61
CA THR A 177 6.05 -19.50 8.33
C THR A 177 6.37 -18.10 7.84
N THR A 178 7.66 -17.78 7.71
CA THR A 178 8.12 -16.48 7.20
C THR A 178 8.43 -16.58 5.71
N LEU A 179 7.89 -15.65 4.94
CA LEU A 179 8.16 -15.47 3.52
C LEU A 179 8.94 -14.17 3.33
N GLU A 180 10.07 -14.23 2.65
CA GLU A 180 10.93 -13.07 2.40
C GLU A 180 10.88 -12.71 0.91
N TYR A 181 10.72 -11.42 0.65
CA TYR A 181 10.65 -10.86 -0.70
C TYR A 181 11.68 -9.74 -0.82
N GLU A 182 12.69 -9.95 -1.65
CA GLU A 182 13.73 -8.93 -1.94
C GLU A 182 13.16 -7.73 -2.71
N MET A 183 12.11 -7.96 -3.51
CA MET A 183 11.39 -6.95 -4.29
C MET A 183 9.96 -7.40 -4.55
N THR A 184 9.15 -6.50 -5.10
CA THR A 184 7.77 -6.81 -5.50
C THR A 184 7.68 -7.87 -6.60
N ASN A 185 6.60 -8.65 -6.57
CA ASN A 185 6.20 -9.60 -7.63
C ASN A 185 5.20 -9.00 -8.63
N LEU A 186 4.93 -7.69 -8.55
CA LEU A 186 4.15 -6.98 -9.56
C LEU A 186 4.87 -7.01 -10.91
N THR A 187 4.11 -7.17 -11.99
CA THR A 187 4.64 -7.19 -13.36
C THR A 187 4.30 -5.89 -14.10
N GLY A 188 5.21 -5.48 -14.98
CA GLY A 188 5.04 -4.28 -15.82
C GLY A 188 6.19 -4.12 -16.80
N ALA A 189 6.05 -3.20 -17.76
CA ALA A 189 7.08 -2.92 -18.75
C ALA A 189 8.34 -2.27 -18.12
N ASP A 190 8.12 -1.40 -17.13
CA ASP A 190 9.16 -0.79 -16.32
C ASP A 190 8.89 -1.13 -14.85
N LEU A 191 9.72 -2.03 -14.29
CA LEU A 191 9.61 -2.47 -12.89
C LEU A 191 9.89 -1.35 -11.89
N THR A 192 10.56 -0.27 -12.30
CA THR A 192 10.75 0.89 -11.41
C THR A 192 9.46 1.69 -11.23
N GLN A 193 8.49 1.51 -12.13
CA GLN A 193 7.26 2.31 -12.20
C GLN A 193 5.99 1.49 -11.92
N VAL A 194 6.12 0.21 -11.58
CA VAL A 194 4.97 -0.60 -11.18
C VAL A 194 4.40 -0.09 -9.85
N ARG A 195 3.07 -0.15 -9.75
CA ARG A 195 2.32 0.27 -8.57
C ARG A 195 1.12 -0.66 -8.39
N GLY A 196 0.82 -1.03 -7.16
CA GLY A 196 -0.18 -2.07 -6.92
C GLY A 196 -0.27 -2.55 -5.49
N GLU A 197 -0.87 -3.73 -5.33
CA GLU A 197 -0.89 -4.46 -4.07
C GLU A 197 -0.52 -5.93 -4.25
N GLU A 198 0.12 -6.47 -3.22
CA GLU A 198 0.32 -7.90 -3.04
C GLU A 198 -0.48 -8.37 -1.84
N ARG A 199 -1.39 -9.32 -2.08
CA ARG A 199 -2.34 -9.82 -1.10
C ARG A 199 -2.03 -11.26 -0.74
N PHE A 200 -1.97 -11.52 0.55
CA PHE A 200 -1.79 -12.83 1.15
C PHE A 200 -3.09 -13.22 1.82
N SER A 201 -3.63 -14.37 1.45
CA SER A 201 -4.89 -14.88 2.00
C SER A 201 -4.73 -16.33 2.39
N VAL A 202 -5.09 -16.66 3.62
CA VAL A 202 -5.11 -18.04 4.12
C VAL A 202 -6.54 -18.53 4.10
N TYR A 203 -6.74 -19.71 3.54
CA TYR A 203 -8.02 -20.41 3.47
C TYR A 203 -7.95 -21.76 4.18
N THR A 204 -9.09 -22.23 4.70
CA THR A 204 -9.24 -23.62 5.10
C THR A 204 -8.97 -24.54 3.91
N HIS A 205 -8.33 -25.69 4.12
CA HIS A 205 -8.14 -26.67 3.05
C HIS A 205 -9.32 -27.64 2.99
N SER A 206 -10.36 -27.34 2.21
CA SER A 206 -11.51 -28.24 2.12
C SER A 206 -11.25 -29.47 1.21
N GLU A 207 -11.79 -30.61 1.62
CA GLU A 207 -11.96 -31.79 0.75
C GLU A 207 -13.46 -32.04 0.53
N ASN A 208 -13.83 -32.69 -0.58
CA ASN A 208 -15.20 -33.13 -0.91
C ASN A 208 -16.25 -32.03 -1.15
N GLY A 209 -15.88 -30.97 -1.88
CA GLY A 209 -16.87 -30.03 -2.44
C GLY A 209 -17.42 -29.00 -1.46
N ALA A 210 -16.91 -28.97 -0.22
CA ALA A 210 -17.08 -27.81 0.64
C ALA A 210 -16.33 -26.59 0.06
N LEU A 211 -16.77 -25.38 0.43
CA LEU A 211 -16.11 -24.15 0.00
C LEU A 211 -14.93 -23.86 0.94
N ASP A 212 -13.83 -23.40 0.36
CA ASP A 212 -12.70 -22.88 1.12
C ASP A 212 -13.08 -21.54 1.76
N GLU A 213 -12.99 -21.47 3.08
CA GLU A 213 -13.29 -20.25 3.84
C GLU A 213 -12.02 -19.50 4.18
N GLN A 214 -12.08 -18.17 4.07
CA GLN A 214 -10.94 -17.31 4.34
C GLN A 214 -10.74 -17.16 5.85
N LEU A 215 -9.57 -17.58 6.35
CA LEU A 215 -9.16 -17.48 7.75
C LEU A 215 -8.47 -16.15 8.06
N ALA A 216 -7.65 -15.68 7.12
CA ALA A 216 -6.94 -14.41 7.25
C ALA A 216 -6.67 -13.80 5.87
N SER A 217 -6.64 -12.49 5.80
CA SER A 217 -6.12 -11.78 4.63
C SER A 217 -5.51 -10.44 5.00
N ARG A 218 -4.35 -10.16 4.40
CA ARG A 218 -3.65 -8.87 4.49
C ARG A 218 -2.99 -8.59 3.16
N PHE A 219 -2.71 -7.31 2.92
CA PHE A 219 -2.01 -6.89 1.72
C PHE A 219 -1.04 -5.75 2.02
N VAL A 220 -0.02 -5.65 1.19
CA VAL A 220 0.95 -4.55 1.17
C VAL A 220 0.74 -3.73 -0.08
N LYS A 221 0.81 -2.41 0.06
CA LYS A 221 0.84 -1.49 -1.09
C LYS A 221 2.27 -1.31 -1.56
N VAL A 222 2.47 -1.37 -2.87
CA VAL A 222 3.76 -1.19 -3.50
C VAL A 222 3.72 0.10 -4.33
N TRP A 223 4.62 1.02 -4.01
CA TRP A 223 4.74 2.32 -4.69
C TRP A 223 5.96 2.38 -5.60
N PRO A 224 5.86 3.08 -6.75
CA PRO A 224 6.93 3.21 -7.73
C PRO A 224 8.11 4.04 -7.20
N LEU A 225 9.24 3.96 -7.91
CA LEU A 225 10.36 4.87 -7.73
C LEU A 225 10.00 6.27 -8.25
N THR A 226 10.39 7.28 -7.48
CA THR A 226 10.26 8.68 -7.89
C THR A 226 11.11 8.95 -9.13
N ARG A 227 10.49 9.55 -10.16
CA ARG A 227 11.16 9.95 -11.39
C ARG A 227 11.32 11.46 -11.43
N VAL A 228 12.46 11.93 -11.95
CA VAL A 228 12.75 13.37 -12.05
C VAL A 228 13.23 13.73 -13.43
N GLN A 229 12.79 14.89 -13.91
CA GLN A 229 13.30 15.53 -15.10
C GLN A 229 13.70 16.98 -14.79
N ILE A 230 14.90 17.37 -15.20
CA ILE A 230 15.42 18.74 -15.13
C ILE A 230 15.36 19.32 -16.54
N LEU A 231 14.61 20.40 -16.72
CA LEU A 231 14.40 21.08 -18.00
C LEU A 231 14.96 22.50 -17.96
N GLY A 232 15.36 23.01 -19.13
CA GLY A 232 15.90 24.37 -19.28
C GLY A 232 17.40 24.49 -19.09
N LEU A 233 18.10 23.39 -18.75
CA LEU A 233 19.55 23.31 -18.75
C LEU A 233 20.01 22.17 -19.66
N GLU A 234 21.15 22.34 -20.32
CA GLU A 234 21.82 21.29 -21.07
C GLU A 234 23.14 20.89 -20.41
N TRP A 235 23.49 19.62 -20.60
CA TRP A 235 24.65 19.02 -19.96
C TRP A 235 25.96 19.63 -20.48
N GLY A 236 26.72 20.28 -19.60
CA GLY A 236 28.00 20.90 -19.91
C GLY A 236 27.89 22.21 -20.70
N GLU A 237 26.68 22.74 -20.90
CA GLU A 237 26.50 24.02 -21.58
C GLU A 237 27.10 25.16 -20.76
N THR A 238 27.64 26.18 -21.45
CA THR A 238 28.19 27.39 -20.82
C THR A 238 27.19 28.54 -20.91
N TYR A 239 26.76 29.04 -19.76
CA TYR A 239 25.86 30.20 -19.65
C TYR A 239 26.65 31.45 -19.26
N ARG A 240 26.49 32.53 -20.03
CA ARG A 240 27.31 33.75 -19.87
C ARG A 240 26.63 34.93 -19.20
N PHE A 241 25.37 35.19 -19.55
CA PHE A 241 24.69 36.43 -19.15
C PHE A 241 23.50 36.16 -18.25
N GLU A 242 22.52 35.42 -18.77
CA GLU A 242 21.30 35.09 -18.06
C GLU A 242 21.19 33.58 -17.96
N MET A 243 20.90 33.10 -16.75
CA MET A 243 20.58 31.69 -16.56
C MET A 243 19.16 31.45 -17.06
N PRO A 244 18.92 30.40 -17.86
CA PRO A 244 17.56 30.05 -18.27
C PRO A 244 16.71 29.69 -17.05
N GLN A 245 15.41 29.82 -17.22
CA GLN A 245 14.45 29.28 -16.25
C GLN A 245 14.57 27.76 -16.22
N VAL A 246 14.71 27.20 -15.03
CA VAL A 246 14.79 25.74 -14.84
C VAL A 246 13.47 25.21 -14.33
N THR A 247 12.94 24.17 -14.97
CA THR A 247 11.75 23.45 -14.50
C THR A 247 12.16 22.09 -13.99
N ILE A 248 11.70 21.73 -12.79
CA ILE A 248 11.89 20.41 -12.21
C ILE A 248 10.53 19.72 -12.17
N GLU A 249 10.43 18.62 -12.90
CA GLU A 249 9.28 17.73 -12.89
C GLU A 249 9.63 16.51 -12.05
N VAL A 250 8.81 16.23 -11.04
CA VAL A 250 8.98 15.10 -10.14
C VAL A 250 7.70 14.30 -10.14
N ASP A 251 7.80 13.06 -10.60
CA ASP A 251 6.71 12.10 -10.61
C ASP A 251 6.87 11.09 -9.50
N ASP A 252 5.74 10.68 -8.92
CA ASP A 252 5.69 9.60 -7.94
C ASP A 252 6.58 9.84 -6.70
N MET A 253 6.52 11.04 -6.13
CA MET A 253 7.18 11.33 -4.86
C MET A 253 6.64 10.38 -3.79
N TYR A 254 7.53 9.67 -3.10
CA TYR A 254 7.13 8.70 -2.09
C TYR A 254 6.30 9.37 -0.96
N PRO A 255 5.29 8.70 -0.38
CA PRO A 255 4.56 9.22 0.77
C PRO A 255 5.48 9.61 1.95
N LYS A 256 5.17 10.72 2.66
CA LYS A 256 5.99 11.21 3.79
C LYS A 256 7.45 11.53 3.41
N SER A 257 7.72 11.82 2.13
CA SER A 257 9.05 12.22 1.67
C SER A 257 9.28 13.73 1.73
N TYR A 258 10.56 14.09 1.80
CA TYR A 258 11.05 15.45 1.61
C TYR A 258 11.96 15.51 0.38
N THR A 259 11.51 16.16 -0.69
CA THR A 259 12.33 16.32 -1.90
C THR A 259 12.72 17.76 -2.09
N TYR A 260 13.98 17.98 -2.44
CA TYR A 260 14.52 19.32 -2.64
C TYR A 260 15.54 19.36 -3.78
N THR A 261 15.69 20.54 -4.37
CA THR A 261 16.76 20.85 -5.30
C THR A 261 17.86 21.64 -4.58
N GLN A 262 19.12 21.25 -4.80
CA GLN A 262 20.29 21.96 -4.30
C GLN A 262 21.24 22.30 -5.45
N ILE A 263 22.03 23.36 -5.27
CA ILE A 263 23.08 23.77 -6.20
C ILE A 263 24.41 23.95 -5.45
N TYR A 264 25.51 23.55 -6.08
CA TYR A 264 26.86 23.75 -5.55
C TYR A 264 27.89 23.85 -6.68
N LYS A 265 29.03 24.47 -6.37
CA LYS A 265 30.14 24.64 -7.31
C LYS A 265 30.98 23.36 -7.41
N GLY A 266 31.39 23.02 -8.63
CA GLY A 266 32.26 21.90 -8.95
C GLY A 266 31.53 20.68 -9.54
N ALA A 267 32.32 19.63 -9.75
CA ALA A 267 31.87 18.35 -10.30
C ALA A 267 30.94 17.60 -9.35
N PRO A 268 30.03 16.76 -9.87
CA PRO A 268 29.04 16.06 -9.06
C PRO A 268 29.69 15.03 -8.13
N SER A 269 29.37 15.09 -6.85
CA SER A 269 29.87 14.14 -5.83
C SER A 269 28.77 13.77 -4.84
N LEU A 270 28.58 12.48 -4.57
CA LEU A 270 27.56 11.97 -3.63
C LEU A 270 27.78 12.51 -2.22
N GLY A 271 26.69 12.85 -1.53
CA GLY A 271 26.73 13.42 -0.18
C GLY A 271 27.16 14.89 -0.10
N THR A 272 27.38 15.56 -1.24
CA THR A 272 27.69 17.00 -1.24
C THR A 272 26.50 17.79 -0.74
N VAL A 273 26.73 18.66 0.24
CA VAL A 273 25.72 19.56 0.78
C VAL A 273 25.83 20.89 0.05
N GLY A 274 24.87 21.16 -0.82
CA GLY A 274 24.77 22.42 -1.55
C GLY A 274 23.81 23.41 -0.91
N THR A 275 23.61 24.53 -1.59
CA THR A 275 22.58 25.52 -1.23
C THR A 275 21.22 25.00 -1.69
N LYS A 276 20.32 24.69 -0.74
CA LYS A 276 18.94 24.29 -1.06
C LYS A 276 18.19 25.48 -1.65
N ILE A 277 17.53 25.28 -2.79
CA ILE A 277 16.80 26.33 -3.51
C ILE A 277 15.42 26.49 -2.85
N PRO A 278 15.08 27.65 -2.25
CA PRO A 278 13.86 27.77 -1.43
C PRO A 278 12.55 27.45 -2.15
N GLN A 279 12.46 27.77 -3.44
CA GLN A 279 11.27 27.54 -4.26
C GLN A 279 11.11 26.08 -4.71
N ALA A 280 12.17 25.28 -4.55
CA ALA A 280 12.31 23.93 -5.07
C ALA A 280 12.47 22.92 -3.92
N GLN A 281 11.66 23.07 -2.88
CA GLN A 281 11.59 22.20 -1.71
C GLN A 281 10.13 21.80 -1.50
N LYS A 282 9.85 20.50 -1.31
CA LYS A 282 8.52 19.95 -1.11
C LYS A 282 8.53 18.84 -0.06
N GLN A 283 7.70 19.04 0.96
CA GLN A 283 7.30 18.03 1.93
C GLN A 283 5.98 17.40 1.49
N ILE A 284 5.90 16.07 1.54
CA ILE A 284 4.69 15.32 1.17
C ILE A 284 4.16 14.59 2.39
N ASP A 285 3.13 15.09 3.07
CA ASP A 285 2.59 14.41 4.27
C ASP A 285 1.40 13.47 3.97
N GLN A 286 1.23 13.09 2.70
CA GLN A 286 0.13 12.24 2.25
C GLN A 286 0.47 10.75 2.38
N SER A 287 -0.56 9.90 2.34
CA SER A 287 -0.43 8.43 2.40
C SER A 287 -0.20 7.78 1.03
N LYS A 288 -0.19 8.56 -0.05
CA LYS A 288 -0.07 8.11 -1.45
C LYS A 288 1.00 8.93 -2.17
N PRO A 289 1.62 8.37 -3.23
CA PRO A 289 2.58 9.12 -4.03
C PRO A 289 1.95 10.36 -4.67
N LEU A 290 2.78 11.33 -5.01
CA LEU A 290 2.33 12.59 -5.58
C LEU A 290 3.31 13.13 -6.62
N SER A 291 2.80 13.57 -7.77
CA SER A 291 3.58 14.31 -8.75
C SER A 291 3.52 15.82 -8.50
N ARG A 292 4.66 16.49 -8.73
CA ARG A 292 4.84 17.92 -8.55
C ARG A 292 5.77 18.48 -9.61
N THR A 293 5.47 19.71 -10.01
CA THR A 293 6.35 20.52 -10.84
C THR A 293 6.66 21.81 -10.10
N TRP A 294 7.92 22.25 -10.15
CA TRP A 294 8.29 23.58 -9.69
C TRP A 294 9.29 24.24 -10.64
N VAL A 295 9.24 25.57 -10.64
CA VAL A 295 10.00 26.42 -11.55
C VAL A 295 10.97 27.26 -10.74
N ILE A 296 12.22 27.31 -11.20
CA ILE A 296 13.32 28.07 -10.62
C ILE A 296 13.63 29.21 -11.60
N GLY A 297 13.11 30.40 -11.29
CA GLY A 297 13.20 31.56 -12.20
C GLY A 297 14.50 32.38 -12.11
N ASN A 298 15.23 32.31 -11.00
CA ASN A 298 16.43 33.12 -10.78
C ASN A 298 17.61 32.30 -10.24
N LEU A 299 17.96 31.24 -10.95
CA LEU A 299 19.09 30.37 -10.57
C LEU A 299 20.41 31.15 -10.50
N GLY A 300 20.58 32.15 -11.37
CA GLY A 300 21.77 33.00 -11.42
C GLY A 300 22.08 33.72 -10.10
N SER A 301 21.06 34.06 -9.30
CA SER A 301 21.25 34.68 -7.97
C SER A 301 21.92 33.77 -6.93
N LEU A 302 21.94 32.45 -7.18
CA LEU A 302 22.58 31.46 -6.32
C LEU A 302 23.99 31.09 -6.79
N ILE A 303 24.45 31.68 -7.90
CA ILE A 303 25.75 31.45 -8.53
C ILE A 303 26.59 32.71 -8.35
N ASP A 304 27.52 32.67 -7.41
CA ASP A 304 28.38 33.77 -7.01
C ASP A 304 29.69 33.85 -7.80
N GLU A 305 30.14 32.73 -8.36
CA GLU A 305 31.41 32.62 -9.08
C GLU A 305 31.29 31.92 -10.43
N ASP A 306 32.16 32.29 -11.37
CA ASP A 306 32.34 31.58 -12.63
C ASP A 306 32.95 30.18 -12.41
N GLY A 307 32.73 29.29 -13.37
CA GLY A 307 33.20 27.91 -13.41
C GLY A 307 32.06 26.89 -13.43
N GLN A 308 32.41 25.65 -13.10
CA GLN A 308 31.48 24.52 -13.14
C GLN A 308 30.52 24.53 -11.95
N TRP A 309 29.24 24.25 -12.22
CA TRP A 309 28.20 24.11 -11.21
C TRP A 309 27.41 22.83 -11.42
N THR A 310 26.94 22.25 -10.31
CA THR A 310 26.06 21.08 -10.28
C THR A 310 24.75 21.43 -9.60
N LEU A 311 23.64 21.12 -10.28
CA LEU A 311 22.28 21.13 -9.75
C LEU A 311 21.85 19.68 -9.46
N GLU A 312 21.30 19.42 -8.28
CA GLU A 312 20.84 18.08 -7.89
C GLU A 312 19.44 18.12 -7.32
N VAL A 313 18.65 17.10 -7.65
CA VAL A 313 17.38 16.81 -6.98
C VAL A 313 17.59 15.63 -6.07
N VAL A 314 17.30 15.84 -4.79
CA VAL A 314 17.52 14.88 -3.71
C VAL A 314 16.19 14.63 -3.02
N THR A 315 15.94 13.38 -2.63
CA THR A 315 14.80 13.02 -1.80
C THR A 315 15.24 12.33 -0.52
N GLU A 316 14.58 12.66 0.57
CA GLU A 316 14.71 12.01 1.87
C GLU A 316 13.41 11.23 2.11
N THR A 317 13.54 9.92 2.31
CA THR A 317 12.43 9.00 2.59
C THR A 317 12.75 8.18 3.83
N VAL A 318 11.80 7.33 4.26
CA VAL A 318 12.03 6.34 5.30
C VAL A 318 13.14 5.33 4.95
N PHE A 319 13.48 5.18 3.67
CA PHE A 319 14.53 4.28 3.18
C PHE A 319 15.92 4.94 3.14
N GLY A 320 15.99 6.26 3.36
CA GLY A 320 17.23 7.03 3.34
C GLY A 320 17.19 8.22 2.37
N VAL A 321 18.38 8.74 2.09
CA VAL A 321 18.58 9.92 1.24
C VAL A 321 19.13 9.50 -0.12
N GLU A 322 18.49 9.95 -1.19
CA GLU A 322 18.78 9.51 -2.54
C GLU A 322 18.88 10.69 -3.50
N ARG A 323 19.84 10.62 -4.42
CA ARG A 323 19.92 11.54 -5.55
C ARG A 323 19.02 11.02 -6.67
N LEU A 324 18.00 11.79 -7.02
CA LEU A 324 17.03 11.43 -8.06
C LEU A 324 17.47 11.87 -9.46
N ALA A 325 18.05 13.07 -9.56
CA ALA A 325 18.57 13.61 -10.81
C ALA A 325 19.69 14.61 -10.54
N LEU A 326 20.49 14.86 -11.57
CA LEU A 326 21.55 15.87 -11.52
C LEU A 326 21.80 16.48 -12.90
N MET A 327 22.32 17.69 -12.91
CA MET A 327 22.72 18.44 -14.10
C MET A 327 24.00 19.22 -13.81
N THR A 328 24.98 19.15 -14.71
CA THR A 328 26.21 19.95 -14.61
C THR A 328 26.28 20.94 -15.76
N PHE A 329 26.70 22.17 -15.48
CA PHE A 329 26.85 23.24 -16.47
C PHE A 329 27.98 24.19 -16.07
N GLU A 330 28.42 25.04 -17.00
CA GLU A 330 29.46 26.05 -16.78
C GLU A 330 28.85 27.45 -16.75
N VAL A 331 29.39 28.33 -15.90
CA VAL A 331 29.09 29.77 -15.90
C VAL A 331 30.34 30.56 -16.23
N ASP A 332 30.27 31.42 -17.24
CA ASP A 332 31.37 32.26 -17.69
C ASP A 332 30.87 33.69 -17.96
N ARG A 333 30.98 34.57 -16.95
CA ARG A 333 30.56 35.97 -17.04
C ARG A 333 31.68 36.89 -17.52
N SER A 334 32.79 36.34 -17.99
CA SER A 334 33.93 37.13 -18.45
C SER A 334 33.61 37.89 -19.75
N LEU A 335 33.95 39.17 -19.77
CA LEU A 335 33.81 40.05 -20.95
C LEU A 335 35.20 40.44 -21.45
N GLU A 336 35.59 39.95 -22.62
CA GLU A 336 36.80 40.42 -23.32
C GLU A 336 36.45 41.62 -24.20
N VAL A 337 36.91 42.82 -23.81
CA VAL A 337 36.75 44.04 -24.62
C VAL A 337 38.06 44.37 -25.33
N ARG A 338 38.07 44.23 -26.66
CA ARG A 338 39.17 44.71 -27.51
C ARG A 338 38.82 46.09 -28.06
N SER A 339 39.35 47.14 -27.44
CA SER A 339 39.18 48.53 -27.87
C SER A 339 40.46 49.08 -28.49
N LEU A 340 40.35 49.74 -29.65
CA LEU A 340 41.38 50.61 -30.21
C LEU A 340 40.95 52.06 -29.98
N LEU A 341 41.57 52.73 -29.02
CA LEU A 341 41.39 54.17 -28.80
C LEU A 341 42.34 54.93 -29.74
N SER A 342 41.83 55.46 -30.85
CA SER A 342 42.56 56.48 -31.62
C SER A 342 41.99 57.86 -31.31
N THR A 343 42.78 58.71 -30.67
CA THR A 343 42.48 60.15 -30.57
C THR A 343 42.72 60.80 -31.93
N LEU A 344 41.71 61.50 -32.46
CA LEU A 344 41.88 62.45 -33.56
C LEU A 344 42.50 63.72 -32.95
N GLU A 345 43.75 64.03 -33.30
CA GLU A 345 44.37 65.35 -33.08
C GLU A 345 43.85 66.40 -34.08
#